data_AF-A0A329U0R4-F1
#
_entry.id   AF-A0A329U0R4-F1
#
_cell.length_a   1.000
_cell.length_b   1.000
_cell.length_c   1.000
_cell.angle_alpha   90.00
_cell.angle_beta   90.00
_cell.angle_gamma   90.00
#
_symmetry.space_group_name_H-M   'P 1'
#
loop_
_entity.id
_entity.type
_entity.pdbx_description
1 polymer ?
#
loop_
_entity_poly.entity_id
_entity_poly.type
_entity_poly.pdbx_seq_one_letter_code
_entity_poly.pdbx_strand_id
1 'polypeptide(L)'
;MVDVEKCPYIEYKIQGISGIVAKEEKSFCVKDDLIIQIELKQEGLEITGLKVLLKEDSVIDEQVKQTIRRKIERFLVNLYGNPNVYVSEFSMGILQIFNPNSKKAQYEFSSTLVISAECSCAIQCNAHYFKEMYEKQVPEDKADEVYPLLFSTMRIDDIFVRYLMQYEILLGQVTKEHTQKEVTDYIKKVYNPANKDRQIGFQLTRRPRRKYKEDDLTYNRNLLGHGDIEKAVSEEKIRQLSRSIMDVLWFSLWNKAE
;
A
#
# COMPACT_ATOMS: atom_id res chain seq x y z
N MET A 1 28.25 3.80 -21.00
CA MET A 1 26.80 3.56 -21.15
C MET A 1 26.59 2.10 -20.80
N VAL A 2 25.81 1.84 -19.75
CA VAL A 2 25.46 0.48 -19.30
C VAL A 2 24.60 -0.16 -20.38
N ASP A 3 24.92 -1.39 -20.78
CA ASP A 3 24.15 -2.11 -21.80
C ASP A 3 22.95 -2.77 -21.10
N VAL A 4 21.82 -2.09 -21.09
CA VAL A 4 20.61 -2.44 -20.34
C VAL A 4 20.11 -3.86 -20.67
N GLU A 5 20.37 -4.35 -21.88
CA GLU A 5 19.99 -5.71 -22.32
C GLU A 5 20.79 -6.82 -21.62
N LYS A 6 21.96 -6.51 -21.05
CA LYS A 6 22.84 -7.46 -20.36
C LYS A 6 22.75 -7.39 -18.84
N CYS A 7 21.91 -6.53 -18.30
CA CYS A 7 21.78 -6.38 -16.85
C CYS A 7 20.91 -7.50 -16.24
N PRO A 8 21.29 -8.05 -15.07
CA PRO A 8 20.42 -8.95 -14.32
C PRO A 8 19.11 -8.25 -13.93
N TYR A 9 18.00 -8.99 -13.90
CA TYR A 9 16.72 -8.45 -13.46
C TYR A 9 15.85 -9.46 -12.71
N ILE A 10 14.96 -8.93 -11.86
CA ILE A 10 13.85 -9.68 -11.28
C ILE A 10 12.56 -9.04 -11.76
N GLU A 11 11.69 -9.84 -12.34
CA GLU A 11 10.35 -9.44 -12.76
C GLU A 11 9.32 -10.02 -11.80
N TYR A 12 8.45 -9.15 -11.29
CA TYR A 12 7.32 -9.48 -10.44
C TYR A 12 6.02 -9.38 -11.24
N LYS A 13 5.17 -10.40 -11.10
CA LYS A 13 3.75 -10.32 -11.49
C LYS A 13 2.96 -9.76 -10.32
N ILE A 14 2.13 -8.77 -10.60
CA ILE A 14 1.27 -8.09 -9.63
C ILE A 14 -0.17 -8.13 -10.13
N GLN A 15 -1.11 -8.32 -9.22
CA GLN A 15 -2.53 -8.21 -9.51
C GLN A 15 -3.20 -7.39 -8.40
N GLY A 16 -4.31 -6.75 -8.75
CA GLY A 16 -5.17 -6.13 -7.74
C GLY A 16 -4.72 -4.76 -7.26
N ILE A 17 -3.94 -4.02 -8.05
CA ILE A 17 -3.63 -2.60 -7.80
C ILE A 17 -4.10 -1.77 -8.99
N SER A 18 -4.99 -0.81 -8.76
CA SER A 18 -5.56 0.06 -9.79
C SER A 18 -5.76 1.51 -9.30
N GLY A 19 -6.25 2.39 -10.18
CA GLY A 19 -6.55 3.79 -9.87
C GLY A 19 -5.42 4.80 -10.12
N ILE A 20 -4.25 4.32 -10.51
CA ILE A 20 -3.16 5.15 -11.03
C ILE A 20 -2.60 4.56 -12.32
N VAL A 21 -2.30 5.42 -13.29
CA VAL A 21 -1.77 5.01 -14.61
C VAL A 21 -0.56 5.88 -14.95
N ALA A 22 0.51 5.25 -15.42
CA ALA A 22 1.68 5.95 -15.93
C ALA A 22 1.35 6.62 -17.27
N LYS A 23 1.76 7.88 -17.43
CA LYS A 23 1.49 8.67 -18.64
C LYS A 23 2.06 8.05 -19.91
N GLU A 24 3.38 7.96 -19.98
CA GLU A 24 4.11 7.57 -21.21
C GLU A 24 5.35 6.76 -20.84
N GLU A 25 6.23 7.34 -20.01
CA GLU A 25 7.40 6.65 -19.51
C GLU A 25 7.00 5.74 -18.34
N LYS A 26 7.12 4.43 -18.57
CA LYS A 26 6.83 3.40 -17.58
C LYS A 26 8.05 2.98 -16.78
N SER A 27 9.18 3.63 -16.95
CA SER A 27 10.42 3.25 -16.29
C SER A 27 11.10 4.43 -15.62
N PHE A 28 11.77 4.20 -14.50
CA PHE A 28 12.47 5.26 -13.78
C PHE A 28 13.74 4.74 -13.13
N CYS A 29 14.82 5.53 -13.21
CA CYS A 29 16.08 5.23 -12.54
C CYS A 29 16.00 5.60 -11.06
N VAL A 30 16.52 4.72 -10.21
CA VAL A 30 16.47 4.86 -8.75
C VAL A 30 17.88 5.05 -8.19
N LYS A 31 17.99 5.79 -7.09
CA LYS A 31 19.25 5.87 -6.34
C LYS A 31 19.34 4.68 -5.38
N ASP A 32 19.94 3.58 -5.84
CA ASP A 32 20.07 2.35 -5.08
C ASP A 32 21.44 1.67 -5.27
N ASP A 33 21.87 0.94 -4.25
CA ASP A 33 23.15 0.22 -4.28
C ASP A 33 23.12 -1.01 -5.20
N LEU A 34 21.95 -1.62 -5.40
CA LEU A 34 21.78 -2.83 -6.21
C LEU A 34 20.98 -2.58 -7.49
N ILE A 35 20.03 -1.64 -7.46
CA ILE A 35 19.04 -1.42 -8.52
C ILE A 35 19.43 -0.19 -9.35
N ILE A 36 19.35 -0.31 -10.67
CA ILE A 36 19.56 0.81 -11.61
C ILE A 36 18.22 1.47 -11.92
N GLN A 37 17.23 0.66 -12.26
CA GLN A 37 15.98 1.11 -12.86
C GLN A 37 14.85 0.15 -12.52
N ILE A 38 13.64 0.69 -12.41
CA ILE A 38 12.40 -0.08 -12.28
C ILE A 38 11.51 0.27 -13.47
N GLU A 39 10.97 -0.76 -14.11
CA GLU A 39 9.97 -0.67 -15.16
C GLU A 39 8.62 -1.18 -14.64
N LEU A 40 7.61 -0.33 -14.75
CA LEU A 40 6.23 -0.57 -14.37
C LEU A 40 5.45 -1.19 -15.53
N LYS A 41 4.91 -2.40 -15.33
CA LYS A 41 4.01 -3.03 -16.29
C LYS A 41 2.56 -2.71 -15.91
N GLN A 42 1.80 -2.26 -16.90
CA GLN A 42 0.39 -1.92 -16.73
C GLN A 42 -0.42 -2.31 -17.96
N GLU A 43 -1.61 -2.84 -17.71
CA GLU A 43 -2.64 -3.15 -18.69
C GLU A 43 -3.91 -2.41 -18.30
N GLY A 44 -4.42 -1.56 -19.19
CA GLY A 44 -5.56 -0.68 -18.88
C GLY A 44 -5.28 0.20 -17.65
N LEU A 45 -6.07 0.01 -16.59
CA LEU A 45 -6.02 0.78 -15.35
C LEU A 45 -5.29 0.06 -14.20
N GLU A 46 -4.73 -1.13 -14.47
CA GLU A 46 -4.13 -1.99 -13.46
C GLU A 46 -2.61 -2.06 -13.59
N ILE A 47 -1.93 -2.11 -12.45
CA ILE A 47 -0.51 -2.47 -12.37
C ILE A 47 -0.40 -3.99 -12.40
N THR A 48 0.19 -4.51 -13.48
CA THR A 48 0.30 -5.96 -13.72
C THR A 48 1.68 -6.52 -13.38
N GLY A 49 2.67 -5.66 -13.16
CA GLY A 49 4.00 -6.12 -12.77
C GLY A 49 5.04 -5.03 -12.59
N LEU A 50 6.21 -5.45 -12.11
CA LEU A 50 7.40 -4.62 -11.95
C LEU A 50 8.62 -5.40 -12.43
N LYS A 51 9.39 -4.83 -13.34
CA LYS A 51 10.71 -5.35 -13.72
C LYS A 51 11.79 -4.50 -13.06
N VAL A 52 12.58 -5.12 -12.20
CA VAL A 52 13.64 -4.49 -11.42
C VAL A 52 14.97 -4.82 -12.06
N LEU A 53 15.59 -3.82 -12.70
CA LEU A 53 16.88 -3.95 -13.36
C LEU A 53 18.01 -3.68 -12.37
N LEU A 54 18.94 -4.61 -12.24
CA LEU A 54 20.07 -4.57 -11.31
C LEU A 54 21.36 -4.12 -12.00
N LYS A 55 22.37 -3.77 -11.20
CA LYS A 55 23.71 -3.45 -11.73
C LYS A 55 24.35 -4.68 -12.39
N GLU A 56 25.07 -4.48 -13.49
CA GLU A 56 25.65 -5.55 -14.35
C GLU A 56 26.37 -6.66 -13.56
N ASP A 57 27.12 -6.29 -12.52
CA ASP A 57 27.92 -7.23 -11.70
C ASP A 57 27.11 -7.94 -10.60
N SER A 58 25.79 -7.71 -10.51
CA SER A 58 24.96 -8.23 -9.43
C SER A 58 24.70 -9.72 -9.60
N VAL A 59 24.99 -10.50 -8.55
CA VAL A 59 24.61 -11.92 -8.49
C VAL A 59 23.29 -12.03 -7.73
N ILE A 60 22.26 -12.60 -8.37
CA ILE A 60 20.94 -12.79 -7.75
C ILE A 60 20.95 -14.07 -6.90
N ASP A 61 21.37 -13.93 -5.64
CA ASP A 61 21.22 -14.95 -4.60
C ASP A 61 19.97 -14.72 -3.73
N GLU A 62 19.72 -15.60 -2.75
CA GLU A 62 18.55 -15.47 -1.87
C GLU A 62 18.55 -14.19 -1.02
N GLN A 63 19.73 -13.70 -0.61
CA GLN A 63 19.83 -12.46 0.16
C GLN A 63 19.46 -11.25 -0.69
N VAL A 64 19.94 -11.21 -1.94
CA VAL A 64 19.59 -10.17 -2.92
C VAL A 64 18.11 -10.24 -3.27
N LYS A 65 17.55 -11.45 -3.51
CA LYS A 65 16.10 -11.63 -3.75
C LYS A 65 15.26 -11.09 -2.58
N GLN A 66 15.61 -11.43 -1.34
CA GLN A 66 14.90 -10.94 -0.15
C GLN A 66 15.01 -9.43 0.00
N THR A 67 16.20 -8.88 -0.26
CA THR A 67 16.44 -7.43 -0.19
C THR A 67 15.61 -6.67 -1.22
N ILE A 68 15.62 -7.12 -2.49
CA ILE A 68 14.82 -6.51 -3.56
C ILE A 68 13.33 -6.68 -3.23
N ARG A 69 12.91 -7.86 -2.78
CA ARG A 69 11.53 -8.12 -2.39
C ARG A 69 11.05 -7.11 -1.33
N ARG A 70 11.82 -6.88 -0.26
CA ARG A 70 11.47 -5.89 0.77
C ARG A 70 11.34 -4.48 0.19
N LYS A 71 12.23 -4.08 -0.72
CA LYS A 71 12.15 -2.77 -1.40
C LYS A 71 10.89 -2.65 -2.26
N ILE A 72 10.51 -3.71 -2.97
CA ILE A 72 9.27 -3.75 -3.76
C ILE A 72 8.04 -3.75 -2.86
N GLU A 73 8.01 -4.53 -1.78
CA GLU A 73 6.90 -4.52 -0.82
C GLU A 73 6.69 -3.11 -0.22
N ARG A 74 7.78 -2.42 0.15
CA ARG A 74 7.75 -1.02 0.60
C ARG A 74 7.19 -0.09 -0.47
N PHE A 75 7.67 -0.19 -1.71
CA PHE A 75 7.16 0.61 -2.83
C PHE A 75 5.65 0.42 -3.03
N LEU A 76 5.15 -0.81 -2.99
CA LEU A 76 3.72 -1.10 -3.14
C LEU A 76 2.89 -0.56 -1.98
N VAL A 77 3.39 -0.62 -0.75
CA VAL A 77 2.75 0.02 0.40
C VAL A 77 2.73 1.55 0.24
N ASN A 78 3.81 2.15 -0.27
CA ASN A 78 3.87 3.58 -0.52
C ASN A 78 2.84 4.02 -1.58
N LEU A 79 2.65 3.21 -2.63
CA LEU A 79 1.57 3.41 -3.60
C LEU A 79 0.20 3.27 -2.94
N TYR A 80 0.01 2.27 -2.08
CA TYR A 80 -1.26 2.05 -1.39
C TYR A 80 -1.63 3.17 -0.43
N GLY A 81 -0.64 3.85 0.16
CA GLY A 81 -0.84 5.08 0.92
C GLY A 81 -1.34 6.25 0.08
N ASN A 82 -1.43 6.13 -1.26
CA ASN A 82 -2.09 7.12 -2.09
C ASN A 82 -3.63 6.91 -2.07
N PRO A 83 -4.40 7.95 -1.78
CA PRO A 83 -5.87 7.96 -1.74
C PRO A 83 -6.58 7.47 -3.02
N ASN A 84 -5.91 7.59 -4.17
CA ASN A 84 -6.47 7.27 -5.47
C ASN A 84 -6.13 5.85 -5.91
N VAL A 85 -5.36 5.11 -5.10
CA VAL A 85 -5.02 3.72 -5.37
C VAL A 85 -6.06 2.80 -4.76
N TYR A 86 -6.51 1.83 -5.55
CA TYR A 86 -7.47 0.81 -5.17
C TYR A 86 -6.73 -0.53 -5.10
N VAL A 87 -7.06 -1.31 -4.07
CA VAL A 87 -6.51 -2.65 -3.87
C VAL A 87 -7.65 -3.65 -3.76
N SER A 88 -7.64 -4.71 -4.57
CA SER A 88 -8.67 -5.77 -4.60
C SER A 88 -8.05 -7.05 -5.13
N GLU A 89 -8.24 -8.19 -4.46
CA GLU A 89 -7.68 -9.49 -4.91
C GLU A 89 -6.16 -9.44 -5.15
N PHE A 90 -5.44 -8.81 -4.22
CA PHE A 90 -4.03 -8.50 -4.41
C PHE A 90 -3.15 -9.75 -4.39
N SER A 91 -2.33 -9.92 -5.42
CA SER A 91 -1.29 -10.94 -5.46
C SER A 91 0.03 -10.37 -5.97
N MET A 92 1.13 -10.91 -5.45
CA MET A 92 2.47 -10.59 -5.93
C MET A 92 3.35 -11.84 -5.90
N GLY A 93 3.93 -12.17 -7.05
CA GLY A 93 4.84 -13.30 -7.24
C GLY A 93 6.01 -12.92 -8.13
N ILE A 94 7.09 -13.70 -8.09
CA ILE A 94 8.18 -13.57 -9.06
C ILE A 94 7.69 -14.22 -10.35
N LEU A 95 7.72 -13.47 -11.46
CA LEU A 95 7.40 -13.97 -12.79
C LEU A 95 8.65 -14.51 -13.48
N GLN A 96 9.78 -13.81 -13.36
CA GLN A 96 11.02 -14.19 -14.01
C GLN A 96 12.22 -13.65 -13.24
N ILE A 97 13.32 -14.41 -13.24
CA ILE A 97 14.63 -13.92 -12.85
C ILE A 97 15.58 -14.13 -14.01
N PHE A 98 16.26 -13.07 -14.43
CA PHE A 98 17.33 -13.16 -15.40
C PHE A 98 18.64 -12.83 -14.71
N ASN A 99 19.55 -13.80 -14.69
CA ASN A 99 20.89 -13.65 -14.16
C ASN A 99 21.89 -14.07 -15.25
N PRO A 100 22.50 -13.12 -15.97
CA PRO A 100 23.45 -13.42 -17.05
C PRO A 100 24.73 -14.09 -16.54
N ASN A 101 25.03 -13.94 -15.24
CA ASN A 101 26.21 -14.51 -14.58
C ASN A 101 25.94 -15.90 -13.95
N SER A 102 24.73 -16.45 -14.09
CA SER A 102 24.34 -17.77 -13.59
C SER A 102 24.46 -18.85 -14.68
N LYS A 103 25.07 -20.00 -14.37
CA LYS A 103 25.09 -21.18 -15.25
C LYS A 103 23.74 -21.93 -15.35
N LYS A 104 22.71 -21.52 -14.59
CA LYS A 104 21.36 -22.10 -14.63
C LYS A 104 20.33 -21.00 -14.78
N ALA A 105 19.66 -20.95 -15.93
CA ALA A 105 18.42 -20.21 -16.08
C ALA A 105 17.36 -20.89 -15.20
N GLN A 106 16.93 -20.22 -14.13
CA GLN A 106 15.82 -20.66 -13.29
C GLN A 106 14.58 -19.85 -13.66
N TYR A 107 13.58 -20.54 -14.17
CA TYR A 107 12.26 -19.97 -14.43
C TYR A 107 11.29 -20.55 -13.40
N GLU A 108 10.68 -19.70 -12.57
CA GLU A 108 9.54 -20.06 -11.73
C GLU A 108 8.32 -19.30 -12.28
N PHE A 109 7.33 -20.05 -12.74
CA PHE A 109 6.07 -19.51 -13.24
C PHE A 109 4.95 -19.81 -12.25
N SER A 110 4.23 -18.77 -11.81
CA SER A 110 2.92 -18.93 -11.18
C SER A 110 1.91 -17.99 -11.85
N SER A 111 0.83 -18.54 -12.37
CA SER A 111 -0.23 -17.80 -13.04
C SER A 111 -1.59 -18.16 -12.47
N THR A 112 -2.30 -17.16 -11.95
CA THR A 112 -3.75 -17.21 -11.70
C THR A 112 -4.42 -16.20 -12.62
N LEU A 113 -5.52 -16.62 -13.25
CA LEU A 113 -6.37 -15.79 -14.11
C LEU A 113 -7.64 -15.47 -13.32
N VAL A 114 -7.96 -14.18 -13.16
CA VAL A 114 -9.25 -13.74 -12.61
C VAL A 114 -9.82 -12.70 -13.58
N ILE A 115 -11.10 -12.83 -13.91
CA ILE A 115 -11.84 -11.91 -14.78
C ILE A 115 -12.94 -11.29 -13.93
N SER A 116 -12.88 -9.98 -13.73
CA SER A 116 -13.96 -9.19 -13.13
C SER A 116 -14.18 -7.92 -13.97
N ALA A 117 -15.44 -7.60 -14.25
CA ALA A 117 -15.81 -6.37 -14.94
C ALA A 117 -16.27 -5.33 -13.90
N GLU A 118 -15.46 -4.32 -13.65
CA GLU A 118 -15.85 -3.14 -12.88
C GLU A 118 -15.41 -1.85 -13.59
N CYS A 119 -16.27 -0.83 -13.55
CA CYS A 119 -15.97 0.51 -14.06
C CYS A 119 -15.10 1.24 -13.03
N SER A 120 -13.84 1.54 -13.38
CA SER A 120 -12.91 2.28 -12.52
C SER A 120 -12.36 3.53 -13.23
N CYS A 121 -12.02 4.54 -12.44
CA CYS A 121 -11.34 5.75 -12.91
C CYS A 121 -9.92 5.78 -12.33
N ALA A 122 -8.95 6.27 -13.10
CA ALA A 122 -7.56 6.34 -12.67
C ALA A 122 -6.96 7.71 -12.93
N ILE A 123 -6.02 8.09 -12.06
CA ILE A 123 -5.23 9.31 -12.21
C ILE A 123 -3.99 9.01 -13.02
N GLN A 124 -3.69 9.88 -13.97
CA GLN A 124 -2.49 9.78 -14.78
C GLN A 124 -1.29 10.44 -14.07
N CYS A 125 -0.27 9.66 -13.74
CA CYS A 125 0.94 10.08 -13.05
C CYS A 125 2.17 10.01 -13.97
N ASN A 126 3.16 10.87 -13.76
CA ASN A 126 4.45 10.82 -14.46
C ASN A 126 5.40 9.81 -13.79
N ALA A 127 6.48 9.41 -14.49
CA ALA A 127 7.50 8.52 -13.93
C ALA A 127 8.13 9.06 -12.64
N HIS A 128 8.24 10.39 -12.52
CA HIS A 128 8.76 11.06 -11.33
C HIS A 128 7.95 10.74 -10.07
N TYR A 129 6.62 10.74 -10.16
CA TYR A 129 5.75 10.35 -9.05
C TYR A 129 6.03 8.92 -8.56
N PHE A 130 6.20 7.95 -9.46
CA PHE A 130 6.52 6.58 -9.07
C PHE A 130 7.90 6.47 -8.45
N LYS A 131 8.87 7.23 -8.96
CA LYS A 131 10.20 7.34 -8.37
C LYS A 131 10.14 7.90 -6.94
N GLU A 132 9.40 8.97 -6.71
CA GLU A 132 9.20 9.52 -5.36
C GLU A 132 8.59 8.49 -4.42
N MET A 133 7.57 7.75 -4.88
CA MET A 133 6.97 6.69 -4.08
C MET A 133 7.94 5.53 -3.81
N TYR A 134 8.88 5.24 -4.70
CA TYR A 134 9.92 4.25 -4.44
C TYR A 134 10.96 4.74 -3.42
N GLU A 135 11.40 5.99 -3.55
CA GLU A 135 12.47 6.56 -2.74
C GLU A 135 12.01 7.00 -1.34
N LYS A 136 10.70 7.11 -1.10
CA LYS A 136 10.13 7.52 0.19
C LYS A 136 10.34 6.43 1.27
N GLN A 137 11.01 6.75 2.38
CA GLN A 137 11.37 5.80 3.46
C GLN A 137 10.91 6.20 4.87
N VAL A 138 10.06 5.38 5.51
CA VAL A 138 9.54 5.64 6.87
C VAL A 138 10.73 5.73 7.82
N PRO A 139 10.69 6.57 8.88
CA PRO A 139 11.69 6.54 9.92
C PRO A 139 12.08 5.10 10.29
N GLU A 140 13.38 4.83 10.29
CA GLU A 140 13.96 3.49 10.30
C GLU A 140 13.53 2.68 11.54
N ASP A 141 13.28 3.37 12.66
CA ASP A 141 12.77 2.80 13.92
C ASP A 141 11.37 2.17 13.81
N LYS A 142 10.58 2.55 12.80
CA LYS A 142 9.22 2.04 12.59
C LYS A 142 9.03 1.24 11.31
N ALA A 143 10.00 1.32 10.38
CA ALA A 143 9.86 0.75 9.05
C ALA A 143 9.72 -0.78 9.08
N ASP A 144 10.48 -1.47 9.94
CA ASP A 144 10.51 -2.94 9.98
C ASP A 144 9.28 -3.56 10.63
N GLU A 145 8.52 -2.79 11.42
CA GLU A 145 7.26 -3.24 12.03
C GLU A 145 6.05 -2.89 11.15
N VAL A 146 5.97 -1.65 10.67
CA VAL A 146 4.74 -1.13 10.05
C VAL A 146 4.59 -1.60 8.59
N TYR A 147 5.68 -1.64 7.82
CA TYR A 147 5.60 -2.02 6.41
C TYR A 147 5.09 -3.45 6.19
N PRO A 148 5.60 -4.48 6.90
CA PRO A 148 5.09 -5.84 6.75
C PRO A 148 3.61 -5.98 7.13
N LEU A 149 3.17 -5.25 8.15
CA LEU A 149 1.76 -5.25 8.57
C LEU A 149 0.87 -4.64 7.49
N LEU A 150 1.20 -3.45 6.99
CA LEU A 150 0.45 -2.78 5.92
C LEU A 150 0.43 -3.62 4.64
N PHE A 151 1.57 -4.20 4.25
CA PHE A 151 1.64 -5.09 3.09
C PHE A 151 0.76 -6.33 3.28
N SER A 152 0.71 -6.89 4.48
CA SER A 152 -0.17 -8.03 4.79
C SER A 152 -1.65 -7.66 4.66
N THR A 153 -2.04 -6.43 5.01
CA THR A 153 -3.45 -5.99 4.83
C THR A 153 -3.87 -5.95 3.37
N MET A 154 -2.96 -5.66 2.44
CA MET A 154 -3.28 -5.65 1.01
C MET A 154 -3.75 -7.03 0.52
N ARG A 155 -3.22 -8.11 1.12
CA ARG A 155 -3.56 -9.52 0.78
C ARG A 155 -4.89 -10.01 1.36
N ILE A 156 -5.58 -9.20 2.15
CA ILE A 156 -6.87 -9.58 2.75
C ILE A 156 -7.97 -9.20 1.76
N ASP A 157 -8.61 -10.19 1.13
CA ASP A 157 -9.65 -9.93 0.12
C ASP A 157 -10.96 -9.40 0.72
N ASP A 158 -11.33 -9.91 1.90
CA ASP A 158 -12.48 -9.42 2.64
C ASP A 158 -12.22 -7.99 3.13
N ILE A 159 -12.96 -7.04 2.56
CA ILE A 159 -12.79 -5.62 2.85
C ILE A 159 -13.14 -5.25 4.29
N PHE A 160 -14.06 -5.97 4.94
CA PHE A 160 -14.40 -5.75 6.35
C PHE A 160 -13.25 -6.17 7.25
N VAL A 161 -12.67 -7.35 6.99
CA VAL A 161 -11.49 -7.83 7.73
C VAL A 161 -10.30 -6.91 7.48
N ARG A 162 -10.06 -6.50 6.23
CA ARG A 162 -8.98 -5.56 5.88
C ARG A 162 -9.12 -4.25 6.65
N TYR A 163 -10.32 -3.66 6.64
CA TYR A 163 -10.61 -2.43 7.37
C TYR A 163 -10.37 -2.56 8.88
N LEU A 164 -10.79 -3.66 9.51
CA LEU A 164 -10.56 -3.91 10.93
C LEU A 164 -9.06 -4.06 11.25
N MET A 165 -8.30 -4.76 10.40
CA MET A 165 -6.85 -4.90 10.57
C MET A 165 -6.11 -3.59 10.40
N GLN A 166 -6.50 -2.77 9.42
CA GLN A 166 -5.94 -1.43 9.26
C GLN A 166 -6.24 -0.53 10.46
N TYR A 167 -7.44 -0.63 11.03
CA TYR A 167 -7.78 0.12 12.24
C TYR A 167 -6.92 -0.31 13.43
N GLU A 168 -6.62 -1.60 13.59
CA GLU A 168 -5.71 -2.04 14.66
C GLU A 168 -4.26 -1.58 14.45
N ILE A 169 -3.79 -1.52 13.19
CA ILE A 169 -2.49 -0.90 12.89
C ILE A 169 -2.52 0.60 13.25
N LEU A 170 -3.62 1.30 12.95
CA LEU A 170 -3.79 2.70 13.30
C LEU A 170 -3.74 2.90 14.82
N LEU A 171 -4.43 2.05 15.58
CA LEU A 171 -4.36 2.04 17.04
C LEU A 171 -2.92 1.93 17.52
N GLY A 172 -2.19 0.90 17.08
CA GLY A 172 -0.79 0.73 17.50
C GLY A 172 0.13 1.88 17.11
N GLN A 173 -0.20 2.60 16.04
CA GLN A 173 0.64 3.68 15.53
C GLN A 173 0.41 5.04 16.21
N VAL A 174 -0.84 5.41 16.50
CA VAL A 174 -1.19 6.76 16.99
C VAL A 174 -1.45 6.81 18.49
N THR A 175 -1.49 5.66 19.16
CA THR A 175 -1.84 5.57 20.58
C THR A 175 -0.70 4.93 21.36
N LYS A 176 -0.46 5.39 22.59
CA LYS A 176 0.48 4.71 23.50
C LYS A 176 -0.26 3.65 24.33
N GLU A 177 -1.52 3.91 24.62
CA GLU A 177 -2.36 3.05 25.47
C GLU A 177 -3.27 2.10 24.68
N HIS A 178 -3.19 2.08 23.34
CA HIS A 178 -4.05 1.25 22.48
C HIS A 178 -5.55 1.51 22.69
N THR A 179 -5.93 2.78 22.85
CA THR A 179 -7.33 3.17 23.09
C THR A 179 -7.97 3.90 21.91
N GLN A 180 -9.23 3.56 21.63
CA GLN A 180 -10.03 4.23 20.57
C GLN A 180 -10.18 5.73 20.79
N LYS A 181 -10.21 6.18 22.05
CA LYS A 181 -10.30 7.61 22.39
C LYS A 181 -9.09 8.38 21.87
N GLU A 182 -7.88 7.81 21.96
CA GLU A 182 -6.66 8.44 21.45
C GLU A 182 -6.69 8.57 19.92
N VAL A 183 -7.25 7.59 19.20
CA VAL A 183 -7.47 7.69 17.75
C VAL A 183 -8.41 8.85 17.41
N THR A 184 -9.57 8.93 18.09
CA THR A 184 -10.53 10.02 17.90
C THR A 184 -9.91 11.39 18.22
N ASP A 185 -9.10 11.49 19.28
CA ASP A 185 -8.40 12.73 19.65
C ASP A 185 -7.31 13.09 18.62
N TYR A 186 -6.54 12.12 18.13
CA TYR A 186 -5.53 12.31 17.10
C TYR A 186 -6.16 12.84 15.81
N ILE A 187 -7.25 12.23 15.36
CA ILE A 187 -7.98 12.67 14.17
C ILE A 187 -8.47 14.11 14.33
N LYS A 188 -9.07 14.42 15.50
CA LYS A 188 -9.64 15.73 15.79
C LYS A 188 -8.59 16.84 15.91
N LYS A 189 -7.47 16.56 16.59
CA LYS A 189 -6.51 17.57 17.02
C LYS A 189 -5.28 17.66 16.11
N VAL A 190 -4.98 16.61 15.35
CA VAL A 190 -3.77 16.52 14.53
C VAL A 190 -4.10 16.36 13.04
N TYR A 191 -4.79 15.28 12.67
CA TYR A 191 -5.01 14.96 11.25
C TYR A 191 -5.95 15.96 10.54
N ASN A 192 -7.17 16.18 11.06
CA ASN A 192 -8.15 17.05 10.40
C ASN A 192 -7.71 18.53 10.32
N PRO A 193 -7.05 19.11 11.34
CA PRO A 193 -6.49 20.46 11.23
C PRO A 193 -5.40 20.58 10.15
N ALA A 194 -4.60 19.53 9.96
CA ALA A 194 -3.53 19.49 8.96
C ALA A 194 -4.05 19.16 7.54
N ASN A 195 -5.17 18.43 7.40
CA ASN A 195 -5.73 18.00 6.11
C ASN A 195 -7.15 18.54 5.91
N LYS A 196 -7.24 19.79 5.48
CA LYS A 196 -8.53 20.49 5.29
C LYS A 196 -9.38 19.91 4.14
N ASP A 197 -8.73 19.35 3.12
CA ASP A 197 -9.42 18.84 1.93
C ASP A 197 -9.98 17.41 2.12
N ARG A 198 -9.53 16.69 3.15
CA ARG A 198 -9.92 15.29 3.43
C ARG A 198 -10.10 15.04 4.92
N GLN A 199 -11.06 15.73 5.50
CA GLN A 199 -11.39 15.58 6.90
C GLN A 199 -12.21 14.32 7.16
N ILE A 200 -11.91 13.68 8.29
CA ILE A 200 -12.73 12.60 8.83
C ILE A 200 -13.90 13.21 9.60
N GLY A 201 -15.12 12.76 9.32
CA GLY A 201 -16.32 13.19 10.03
C GLY A 201 -16.41 12.65 11.46
N PHE A 202 -17.39 13.14 12.21
CA PHE A 202 -17.65 12.72 13.58
C PHE A 202 -19.13 12.45 13.80
N GLN A 203 -19.42 11.34 14.47
CA GLN A 203 -20.77 10.91 14.82
C GLN A 203 -20.95 10.84 16.33
N LEU A 204 -22.19 10.98 16.80
CA LEU A 204 -22.49 10.75 18.21
C LEU A 204 -22.27 9.27 18.53
N THR A 205 -21.62 8.97 19.65
CA THR A 205 -21.45 7.58 20.10
C THR A 205 -22.79 6.87 20.22
N ARG A 206 -22.79 5.57 19.89
CA ARG A 206 -23.98 4.70 20.04
C ARG A 206 -24.19 4.23 21.48
N ARG A 207 -23.22 4.45 22.35
CA ARG A 207 -23.30 4.02 23.75
C ARG A 207 -24.46 4.74 24.46
N PRO A 208 -25.44 4.01 25.02
CA PRO A 208 -26.58 4.62 25.69
C PRO A 208 -26.13 5.61 26.76
N ARG A 209 -26.82 6.76 26.83
CA ARG A 209 -26.58 7.83 27.82
C ARG A 209 -25.23 8.55 27.71
N ARG A 210 -24.40 8.25 26.70
CA ARG A 210 -23.17 8.99 26.41
C ARG A 210 -23.44 10.04 25.33
N LYS A 211 -22.76 11.18 25.42
CA LYS A 211 -22.93 12.33 24.50
C LYS A 211 -21.64 12.75 23.79
N TYR A 212 -20.57 11.95 23.91
CA TYR A 212 -19.32 12.26 23.22
C TYR A 212 -19.42 11.85 21.74
N LYS A 213 -18.59 12.47 20.90
CA LYS A 213 -18.51 12.14 19.48
C LYS A 213 -17.33 11.20 19.23
N GLU A 214 -17.54 10.23 18.35
CA GLU A 214 -16.53 9.32 17.80
C GLU A 214 -16.23 9.78 16.37
N ASP A 215 -14.99 9.67 15.91
CA ASP A 215 -14.69 9.85 14.49
C ASP A 215 -15.35 8.72 13.67
N ASP A 216 -15.58 8.97 12.38
CA ASP A 216 -16.25 8.01 11.50
C ASP A 216 -15.52 6.66 11.41
N LEU A 217 -14.19 6.61 11.60
CA LEU A 217 -13.44 5.36 11.55
C LEU A 217 -13.72 4.55 12.82
N THR A 218 -13.56 5.15 14.00
CA THR A 218 -13.86 4.50 15.29
C THR A 218 -15.32 4.04 15.37
N TYR A 219 -16.25 4.89 14.92
CA TYR A 219 -17.68 4.60 14.97
C TYR A 219 -18.05 3.36 14.14
N ASN A 220 -17.54 3.26 12.90
CA ASN A 220 -17.82 2.13 12.01
C ASN A 220 -17.07 0.86 12.42
N ARG A 221 -15.84 0.96 12.94
CA ARG A 221 -15.15 -0.18 13.57
C ARG A 221 -16.00 -0.77 14.69
N ASN A 222 -16.60 0.07 15.54
CA ASN A 222 -17.47 -0.40 16.60
C ASN A 222 -18.79 -0.98 16.06
N LEU A 223 -19.30 -0.54 14.91
CA LEU A 223 -20.49 -1.13 14.29
C LEU A 223 -20.21 -2.58 13.88
N LEU A 224 -19.09 -2.77 13.16
CA LEU A 224 -18.67 -4.08 12.70
C LEU A 224 -18.31 -5.01 13.86
N GLY A 225 -17.54 -4.53 14.84
CA GLY A 225 -17.06 -5.34 15.97
C GLY A 225 -18.15 -5.80 16.95
N HIS A 226 -19.32 -5.15 16.96
CA HIS A 226 -20.45 -5.55 17.80
C HIS A 226 -21.51 -6.36 17.06
N GLY A 227 -21.34 -6.62 15.76
CA GLY A 227 -22.29 -7.42 14.98
C GLY A 227 -23.68 -6.78 14.91
N ASP A 228 -23.78 -5.46 14.99
CA ASP A 228 -25.04 -4.73 14.88
C ASP A 228 -25.54 -4.72 13.43
N ILE A 229 -26.09 -5.86 13.00
CA ILE A 229 -26.55 -6.18 11.64
C ILE A 229 -27.73 -5.29 11.19
N GLU A 230 -28.44 -4.64 12.12
CA GLU A 230 -29.58 -3.76 11.78
C GLU A 230 -29.17 -2.52 10.96
N LYS A 231 -27.91 -2.10 11.03
CA LYS A 231 -27.33 -1.09 10.14
C LYS A 231 -26.25 -1.75 9.28
N ALA A 232 -26.67 -2.46 8.24
CA ALA A 232 -25.76 -2.99 7.23
C ALA A 232 -24.90 -1.84 6.67
N VAL A 233 -23.60 -1.84 7.01
CA VAL A 233 -22.63 -0.95 6.39
C VAL A 233 -22.27 -1.57 5.06
N SER A 234 -22.53 -0.87 3.96
CA SER A 234 -22.22 -1.40 2.63
C SER A 234 -20.72 -1.59 2.45
N GLU A 235 -20.34 -2.58 1.62
CA GLU A 235 -18.93 -2.78 1.24
C GLU A 235 -18.30 -1.50 0.70
N GLU A 236 -19.02 -0.76 -0.15
CA GLU A 236 -18.52 0.51 -0.71
C GLU A 236 -18.20 1.53 0.38
N LYS A 237 -19.04 1.62 1.43
CA LYS A 237 -18.75 2.50 2.56
C LYS A 237 -17.50 2.05 3.31
N ILE A 238 -17.30 0.75 3.51
CA ILE A 238 -16.08 0.21 4.13
C ILE A 238 -14.85 0.43 3.25
N ARG A 239 -14.96 0.31 1.92
CA ARG A 239 -13.87 0.65 0.98
C ARG A 239 -13.42 2.10 1.16
N GLN A 240 -14.36 3.04 1.26
CA GLN A 240 -14.06 4.46 1.51
C GLN A 240 -13.42 4.70 2.87
N LEU A 241 -13.91 4.02 3.92
CA LEU A 241 -13.36 4.13 5.28
C LEU A 241 -11.97 3.48 5.38
N SER A 242 -11.73 2.38 4.67
CA SER A 242 -10.42 1.74 4.55
C SER A 242 -9.39 2.68 3.91
N ARG A 243 -9.75 3.37 2.81
CA ARG A 243 -8.90 4.43 2.23
C ARG A 243 -8.65 5.57 3.21
N SER A 244 -9.68 5.97 3.95
CA SER A 244 -9.54 7.03 4.96
C SER A 244 -8.61 6.62 6.11
N ILE A 245 -8.64 5.35 6.55
CA ILE A 245 -7.65 4.84 7.52
C ILE A 245 -6.25 4.89 6.93
N MET A 246 -6.07 4.48 5.67
CA MET A 246 -4.77 4.54 5.00
C MET A 246 -4.25 5.97 4.89
N ASP A 247 -5.10 6.95 4.56
CA ASP A 247 -4.72 8.38 4.54
C ASP A 247 -4.23 8.86 5.92
N VAL A 248 -4.94 8.49 7.01
CA VAL A 248 -4.55 8.87 8.38
C VAL A 248 -3.28 8.15 8.83
N LEU A 249 -3.15 6.85 8.54
CA LEU A 249 -1.95 6.05 8.82
C LEU A 249 -0.74 6.63 8.10
N TRP A 250 -0.89 6.91 6.81
CA TRP A 250 0.15 7.49 5.98
C TRP A 250 0.57 8.86 6.50
N PHE A 251 -0.41 9.71 6.83
CA PHE A 251 -0.13 10.99 7.48
C PHE A 251 0.64 10.81 8.79
N SER A 252 0.26 9.85 9.65
CA SER A 252 0.93 9.62 10.94
C SER A 252 2.37 9.10 10.83
N LEU A 253 2.68 8.36 9.76
CA LEU A 253 4.03 7.83 9.53
C LEU A 253 4.99 8.92 9.05
N TRP A 254 4.46 9.95 8.39
CA TRP A 254 5.26 10.95 7.68
C TRP A 254 5.26 12.33 8.25
N ASN A 255 4.14 12.70 8.85
CA ASN A 255 4.01 13.92 9.60
C ASN A 255 4.01 13.54 11.07
N LYS A 256 5.17 13.12 11.58
CA LYS A 256 5.40 13.37 13.01
C LYS A 256 5.36 14.88 13.14
N ALA A 257 4.28 15.38 13.73
CA ALA A 257 4.29 16.70 14.34
C ALA A 257 5.55 16.75 15.22
N GLU A 258 6.46 17.67 14.88
CA GLU A 258 7.58 18.07 15.72
C GLU A 258 7.11 18.38 17.15
#